data_AF-A0A952H7W6-F1
#
_entry.id   AF-A0A952H7W6-F1
#
_cell.length_a   1.000
_cell.length_b   1.000
_cell.length_c   1.000
_cell.angle_alpha   90.00
_cell.angle_beta   90.00
_cell.angle_gamma   90.00
#
_symmetry.space_group_name_H-M   'P 1'
#
loop_
_entity.id
_entity.type
_entity.pdbx_description
1 polymer ?
#
loop_
_entity_poly.entity_id
_entity_poly.type
_entity_poly.pdbx_seq_one_letter_code
_entity_poly.pdbx_strand_id
1 'polypeptide(L)'
;MSGTRSGRWASRRSAPAASCWTLQFADTRLSPAVDRGLHAVAIDEKRRNFTPCLWTADARATQVLFPGAHADVGGGYPNTPEESGLSDAALAWMTAGVAAQGVQFMSPLPAEPRPHAGATAHRPWAHLPWRALGVAPRITPGQMPEGLLVHRSVIDRWREEAVVHDPDQPAQAYRPDNLALYLDLASGAALADIEIV
;
A
#
# COMPACT_ATOMS: atom_id res chain seq x y z
N MET A 1 58.54 -7.84 -44.33
CA MET A 1 57.27 -7.14 -44.63
C MET A 1 56.20 -7.64 -43.66
N SER A 2 56.10 -7.00 -42.51
CA SER A 2 55.07 -7.27 -41.49
C SER A 2 54.51 -5.91 -41.06
N GLY A 3 53.29 -5.61 -41.50
CA GLY A 3 52.62 -4.35 -41.20
C GLY A 3 51.92 -4.43 -39.84
N THR A 4 52.48 -3.75 -38.84
CA THR A 4 51.84 -3.46 -37.56
C THR A 4 50.94 -2.23 -37.72
N ARG A 5 49.64 -2.36 -37.43
CA ARG A 5 48.73 -1.20 -37.37
C ARG A 5 48.71 -0.62 -35.96
N SER A 6 49.16 0.63 -35.89
CA SER A 6 49.00 1.57 -34.78
C SER A 6 47.54 2.01 -34.61
N GLY A 7 47.14 2.34 -33.38
CA GLY A 7 45.95 3.16 -33.14
C GLY A 7 45.53 3.19 -31.67
N ARG A 8 46.05 4.17 -30.92
CA ARG A 8 45.60 4.49 -29.56
C ARG A 8 44.46 5.54 -29.60
N TRP A 9 43.41 5.23 -28.82
CA TRP A 9 42.66 6.07 -27.86
C TRP A 9 41.87 7.33 -28.26
N ALA A 10 40.60 7.27 -27.83
CA ALA A 10 39.70 8.31 -27.31
C ALA A 10 38.80 9.09 -28.29
N SER A 11 37.48 8.84 -28.19
CA SER A 11 36.56 9.92 -27.82
C SER A 11 35.27 9.40 -27.17
N ARG A 12 34.98 9.97 -26.00
CA ARG A 12 33.68 10.15 -25.32
C ARG A 12 33.01 8.91 -24.71
N ARG A 13 33.24 8.81 -23.40
CA ARG A 13 32.39 8.16 -22.40
C ARG A 13 30.96 8.70 -22.49
N SER A 14 29.98 7.86 -22.83
CA SER A 14 28.67 7.94 -22.20
C SER A 14 28.79 7.20 -20.87
N ALA A 15 28.69 7.93 -19.76
CA ALA A 15 28.57 7.31 -18.44
C ALA A 15 27.35 6.39 -18.46
N PRO A 16 27.43 5.13 -18.00
CA PRO A 16 26.22 4.40 -17.68
C PRO A 16 25.55 5.15 -16.54
N ALA A 17 24.28 5.49 -16.74
CA ALA A 17 23.41 6.00 -15.69
C ALA A 17 23.62 5.15 -14.44
N ALA A 18 23.82 5.81 -13.30
CA ALA A 18 23.97 5.15 -12.02
C ALA A 18 22.84 4.13 -11.89
N SER A 19 23.21 2.85 -11.98
CA SER A 19 22.34 1.73 -11.66
C SER A 19 22.07 1.82 -10.17
N CYS A 20 21.02 2.58 -9.82
CA CYS A 20 20.40 2.51 -8.52
C CYS A 20 19.96 1.06 -8.37
N TRP A 21 20.63 0.33 -7.47
CA TRP A 21 20.34 -1.03 -7.08
C TRP A 21 18.82 -1.19 -6.90
N THR A 22 18.18 -1.87 -7.84
CA THR A 22 16.76 -2.16 -7.77
C THR A 22 16.57 -3.20 -6.67
N LEU A 23 16.30 -2.74 -5.44
CA LEU A 23 15.82 -3.60 -4.36
C LEU A 23 14.39 -4.03 -4.69
N GLN A 24 14.26 -5.01 -5.57
CA GLN A 24 13.02 -5.74 -5.83
C GLN A 24 13.13 -7.10 -5.17
N PHE A 25 12.01 -7.56 -4.58
CA PHE A 25 11.92 -8.95 -4.17
C PHE A 25 12.13 -9.84 -5.40
N ALA A 26 13.03 -10.81 -5.28
CA ALA A 26 13.32 -11.74 -6.36
C ALA A 26 12.15 -12.70 -6.66
N ASP A 27 11.25 -12.89 -5.69
CA ASP A 27 10.08 -13.75 -5.76
C ASP A 27 8.93 -13.14 -4.94
N THR A 28 7.70 -13.23 -5.45
CA THR A 28 6.46 -12.80 -4.76
C THR A 28 5.62 -13.98 -4.29
N ARG A 29 6.12 -15.21 -4.44
CA ARG A 29 5.47 -16.42 -3.92
C ARG A 29 5.71 -16.55 -2.42
N LEU A 30 4.68 -16.97 -1.71
CA LEU A 30 4.78 -17.27 -0.29
C LEU A 30 5.67 -18.50 -0.08
N SER A 31 6.68 -18.38 0.78
CA SER A 31 7.58 -19.50 1.09
C SER A 31 6.80 -20.76 1.52
N PRO A 32 7.23 -21.97 1.12
CA PRO A 32 6.62 -23.21 1.60
C PRO A 32 6.66 -23.36 3.13
N ALA A 33 7.57 -22.67 3.81
CA ALA A 33 7.70 -22.69 5.28
C ALA A 33 6.70 -21.78 6.01
N VAL A 34 5.88 -21.00 5.30
CA VAL A 34 4.88 -20.11 5.90
C VAL A 34 3.50 -20.76 5.86
N ASP A 35 2.91 -21.00 7.02
CA ASP A 35 1.58 -21.62 7.10
C ASP A 35 0.45 -20.65 6.73
N ARG A 36 0.56 -19.39 7.17
CA ARG A 36 -0.40 -18.32 6.88
C ARG A 36 0.31 -17.01 6.62
N GLY A 37 -0.02 -16.35 5.51
CA GLY A 37 0.42 -15.00 5.18
C GLY A 37 -0.73 -14.00 5.28
N LEU A 38 -0.53 -12.90 6.00
CA LEU A 38 -1.47 -11.77 6.05
C LEU A 38 -0.75 -10.52 5.53
N HIS A 39 -1.40 -9.78 4.63
CA HIS A 39 -0.82 -8.59 4.00
C HIS A 39 -1.85 -7.46 3.98
N ALA A 40 -1.63 -6.43 4.79
CA ALA A 40 -2.40 -5.20 4.76
C ALA A 40 -1.78 -4.22 3.76
N VAL A 41 -2.57 -3.76 2.78
CA VAL A 41 -2.10 -2.97 1.65
C VAL A 41 -2.78 -1.61 1.61
N ALA A 42 -1.99 -0.54 1.56
CA ALA A 42 -2.48 0.83 1.44
C ALA A 42 -3.03 1.13 0.03
N ILE A 43 -4.30 1.55 -0.03
CA ILE A 43 -5.00 1.86 -1.29
C ILE A 43 -4.66 3.25 -1.84
N ASP A 44 -4.40 4.22 -0.96
CA ASP A 44 -4.26 5.64 -1.36
C ASP A 44 -2.82 6.05 -1.64
N GLU A 45 -1.84 5.22 -1.30
CA GLU A 45 -0.43 5.58 -1.45
C GLU A 45 -0.06 5.83 -2.93
N LYS A 46 0.51 6.99 -3.27
CA LYS A 46 0.87 7.33 -4.67
C LYS A 46 2.38 7.49 -4.91
N ARG A 47 3.23 7.36 -3.89
CA ARG A 47 4.69 7.46 -4.05
C ARG A 47 5.22 6.32 -4.91
N ARG A 48 5.95 6.65 -5.98
CA ARG A 48 6.53 5.68 -6.93
C ARG A 48 7.38 4.60 -6.26
N ASN A 49 8.18 5.00 -5.27
CA ASN A 49 9.11 4.10 -4.57
C ASN A 49 8.42 3.19 -3.55
N PHE A 50 7.12 3.37 -3.30
CA PHE A 50 6.33 2.57 -2.34
C PHE A 50 5.36 1.63 -3.04
N THR A 51 5.51 1.40 -4.35
CA THR A 51 4.67 0.46 -5.12
C THR A 51 4.61 -0.88 -4.38
N PRO A 52 3.41 -1.39 -4.04
CA PRO A 52 3.29 -2.56 -3.18
C PRO A 52 3.78 -3.80 -3.92
N CYS A 53 4.55 -4.63 -3.23
CA CYS A 53 4.93 -5.94 -3.73
C CYS A 53 3.82 -6.94 -3.38
N LEU A 54 2.84 -7.07 -4.27
CA LEU A 54 1.73 -8.00 -4.06
C LEU A 54 2.20 -9.44 -4.24
N TRP A 55 1.75 -10.32 -3.37
CA TRP A 55 2.05 -11.74 -3.45
C TRP A 55 1.29 -12.39 -4.59
N THR A 56 1.92 -13.41 -5.18
CA THR A 56 1.21 -14.34 -6.08
C THR A 56 0.06 -15.00 -5.32
N ALA A 57 -1.08 -15.18 -5.97
CA ALA A 57 -2.25 -15.82 -5.37
C ALA A 57 -1.89 -17.18 -4.75
N ASP A 58 -2.22 -17.35 -3.47
CA ASP A 58 -1.97 -18.55 -2.67
C ASP A 58 -3.07 -18.64 -1.61
N ALA A 59 -3.68 -19.81 -1.42
CA ALA A 59 -4.77 -20.01 -0.46
C ALA A 59 -4.35 -19.76 1.01
N ARG A 60 -3.04 -19.82 1.29
CA ARG A 60 -2.45 -19.48 2.60
C ARG A 60 -2.26 -17.97 2.78
N ALA A 61 -2.29 -17.20 1.71
CA ALA A 61 -2.11 -15.75 1.72
C ALA A 61 -3.45 -15.03 1.69
N THR A 62 -3.62 -14.04 2.56
CA THR A 62 -4.75 -13.10 2.53
C THR A 62 -4.20 -11.70 2.40
N GLN A 63 -4.53 -11.05 1.28
CA GLN A 63 -4.10 -9.69 0.98
C GLN A 63 -5.34 -8.79 1.02
N VAL A 64 -5.30 -7.73 1.81
CA VAL A 64 -6.47 -6.89 2.08
C VAL A 64 -6.12 -5.42 1.93
N LEU A 65 -6.95 -4.68 1.21
CA LEU A 65 -6.84 -3.23 1.02
C LEU A 65 -7.41 -2.46 2.21
N PHE A 66 -6.65 -1.50 2.70
CA PHE A 66 -7.03 -0.56 3.77
C PHE A 66 -6.95 0.89 3.27
N PRO A 67 -7.78 1.79 3.81
CA PRO A 67 -7.74 3.22 3.47
C PRO A 67 -6.45 3.88 3.97
N GLY A 68 -6.02 4.93 3.29
CA GLY A 68 -4.84 5.72 3.64
C GLY A 68 -3.56 5.30 2.91
N ALA A 69 -2.48 6.00 3.25
CA ALA A 69 -1.13 5.81 2.74
C ALA A 69 -0.35 4.73 3.51
N HIS A 70 0.93 4.54 3.17
CA HIS A 70 1.75 3.48 3.76
C HIS A 70 1.76 3.47 5.31
N ALA A 71 1.94 4.63 5.94
CA ALA A 71 1.98 4.74 7.39
C ALA A 71 0.57 4.83 8.03
N ASP A 72 -0.46 5.18 7.26
CA ASP A 72 -1.86 5.09 7.71
C ASP A 72 -2.33 3.63 7.81
N VAL A 73 -1.60 2.67 7.21
CA VAL A 73 -1.89 1.23 7.34
C VAL A 73 -0.86 0.55 8.23
N GLY A 74 0.43 0.84 8.04
CA GLY A 74 1.52 0.21 8.79
C GLY A 74 1.75 0.79 10.19
N GLY A 75 1.17 1.95 10.50
CA GLY A 75 1.52 2.75 11.67
C GLY A 75 2.80 3.58 11.45
N GLY A 76 2.93 4.67 12.19
CA GLY A 76 4.06 5.61 12.07
C GLY A 76 3.70 7.07 12.33
N TYR A 77 2.41 7.39 12.33
CA TYR A 77 1.88 8.67 12.78
C TYR A 77 1.60 8.67 14.29
N PRO A 78 1.53 9.85 14.94
CA PRO A 78 1.11 10.02 16.33
C PRO A 78 -0.05 9.10 16.76
N ASN A 79 0.11 8.42 17.89
CA ASN A 79 -0.94 7.61 18.51
C ASN A 79 -2.00 8.50 19.17
N THR A 80 -2.83 9.11 18.35
CA THR A 80 -3.95 9.97 18.73
C THR A 80 -5.22 9.49 18.02
N PRO A 81 -6.42 9.66 18.62
CA PRO A 81 -7.67 9.29 17.96
C PRO A 81 -7.86 9.89 16.57
N GLU A 82 -7.25 11.04 16.32
CA GLU A 82 -7.32 11.79 15.08
C GLU A 82 -6.40 11.22 14.00
N GLU A 83 -5.23 10.67 14.34
CA GLU A 83 -4.21 10.24 13.35
C GLU A 83 -3.99 8.73 13.27
N SER A 84 -4.20 7.96 14.34
CA SER A 84 -3.89 6.51 14.33
C SER A 84 -5.06 5.63 13.91
N GLY A 85 -6.27 6.18 13.80
CA GLY A 85 -7.49 5.39 13.60
C GLY A 85 -7.52 4.54 12.34
N LEU A 86 -6.82 4.94 11.27
CA LEU A 86 -6.70 4.11 10.06
C LEU A 86 -5.73 2.94 10.28
N SER A 87 -4.60 3.19 10.92
CA SER A 87 -3.59 2.15 11.19
C SER A 87 -4.07 1.17 12.25
N ASP A 88 -4.88 1.66 13.20
CA ASP A 88 -5.50 0.85 14.23
C ASP A 88 -6.49 -0.16 13.63
N ALA A 89 -7.16 0.18 12.51
CA ALA A 89 -8.00 -0.78 11.80
C ALA A 89 -7.17 -1.94 11.22
N ALA A 90 -6.03 -1.64 10.59
CA ALA A 90 -5.13 -2.64 10.05
C ALA A 90 -4.45 -3.46 11.16
N LEU A 91 -4.08 -2.81 12.27
CA LEU A 91 -3.51 -3.47 13.44
C LEU A 91 -4.51 -4.44 14.07
N ALA A 92 -5.76 -4.02 14.29
CA ALA A 92 -6.82 -4.88 14.83
C ALA A 92 -7.07 -6.11 13.94
N TRP A 93 -7.09 -5.92 12.61
CA TRP A 93 -7.23 -7.01 11.66
C TRP A 93 -6.04 -7.99 11.71
N MET A 94 -4.81 -7.47 11.71
CA MET A 94 -3.60 -8.29 11.80
C MET A 94 -3.53 -9.08 13.11
N THR A 95 -3.81 -8.44 14.26
CA THR A 95 -3.75 -9.09 15.56
C THR A 95 -4.79 -10.19 15.68
N ALA A 96 -6.03 -9.95 15.23
CA ALA A 96 -7.07 -10.97 15.16
C ALA A 96 -6.65 -12.13 14.25
N GLY A 97 -6.11 -11.83 13.07
CA GLY A 97 -5.68 -12.83 12.09
C GLY A 97 -4.58 -13.76 12.60
N VAL A 98 -3.56 -13.22 13.27
CA VAL A 98 -2.48 -14.05 13.84
C VAL A 98 -2.88 -14.72 15.15
N ALA A 99 -3.75 -14.11 15.96
CA ALA A 99 -4.31 -14.74 17.16
C ALA A 99 -5.12 -16.00 16.79
N ALA A 100 -5.84 -15.97 15.67
CA ALA A 100 -6.55 -17.14 15.13
C ALA A 100 -5.61 -18.29 14.73
N GLN A 101 -4.31 -18.02 14.54
CA GLN A 101 -3.27 -19.03 14.31
C GLN A 101 -2.59 -19.49 15.62
N GLY A 102 -3.09 -19.06 16.78
CA GLY A 102 -2.57 -19.43 18.10
C GLY A 102 -1.46 -18.51 18.63
N VAL A 103 -1.17 -17.39 17.96
CA VAL A 103 -0.22 -16.39 18.48
C VAL A 103 -0.81 -15.71 19.71
N GLN A 104 -0.07 -15.72 20.81
CA GLN A 104 -0.49 -15.11 22.06
C GLN A 104 0.06 -13.69 22.18
N PHE A 105 -0.80 -12.76 22.57
CA PHE A 105 -0.44 -11.38 22.86
C PHE A 105 -0.35 -11.15 24.36
N MET A 106 0.41 -10.12 24.74
CA MET A 106 0.36 -9.59 26.10
C MET A 106 -1.05 -9.10 26.42
N SER A 107 -1.48 -9.30 27.67
CA SER A 107 -2.79 -8.86 28.15
C SER A 107 -2.62 -8.04 29.45
N PRO A 108 -3.04 -6.76 29.48
CA PRO A 108 -3.60 -6.01 28.34
C PRO A 108 -2.53 -5.67 27.29
N LEU A 109 -2.96 -5.28 26.09
CA LEU A 109 -2.03 -4.72 25.11
C LEU A 109 -1.49 -3.38 25.65
N PRO A 110 -0.21 -3.02 25.37
CA PRO A 110 0.33 -1.71 25.74
C PRO A 110 -0.44 -0.54 25.12
N ALA A 111 -1.02 -0.75 23.94
CA ALA A 111 -1.92 0.17 23.26
C ALA A 111 -3.00 -0.65 22.55
N GLU A 112 -4.25 -0.47 22.97
CA GLU A 112 -5.39 -1.08 22.30
C GLU A 112 -5.68 -0.32 20.99
N PRO A 113 -5.86 -1.01 19.85
CA PRO A 113 -6.21 -0.36 18.61
C PRO A 113 -7.60 0.29 18.72
N ARG A 114 -7.73 1.53 18.24
CA ARG A 114 -9.01 2.27 18.19
C ARG A 114 -9.32 2.65 16.75
N PRO A 115 -9.82 1.69 15.93
CA PRO A 115 -10.18 1.96 14.55
C PRO A 115 -11.16 3.13 14.44
N HIS A 116 -10.88 4.08 13.55
CA HIS A 116 -11.74 5.24 13.31
C HIS A 116 -11.75 5.61 11.83
N ALA A 117 -12.89 5.39 11.18
CA ALA A 117 -13.05 5.57 9.75
C ALA A 117 -12.85 7.03 9.29
N GLY A 118 -13.19 8.00 10.15
CA GLY A 118 -13.02 9.43 9.91
C GLY A 118 -11.63 9.99 10.24
N ALA A 119 -10.70 9.17 10.73
CA ALA A 119 -9.35 9.63 11.10
C ALA A 119 -8.60 10.28 9.91
N THR A 120 -7.70 11.19 10.22
CA THR A 120 -6.87 11.89 9.24
C THR A 120 -6.03 10.88 8.47
N ALA A 121 -6.14 10.91 7.14
CA ALA A 121 -5.18 10.25 6.26
C ALA A 121 -4.02 11.20 5.96
N HIS A 122 -2.96 10.67 5.34
CA HIS A 122 -1.79 11.45 4.98
C HIS A 122 -1.43 11.28 3.52
N ARG A 123 -1.01 12.36 2.85
CA ARG A 123 -0.60 12.36 1.44
C ARG A 123 0.88 12.68 1.31
N PRO A 124 1.80 11.80 1.76
CA PRO A 124 3.23 12.08 1.69
C PRO A 124 3.72 12.42 0.29
N TRP A 125 3.07 11.93 -0.77
CA TRP A 125 3.37 12.28 -2.17
C TRP A 125 3.06 13.73 -2.56
N ALA A 126 2.22 14.44 -1.81
CA ALA A 126 1.93 15.86 -2.03
C ALA A 126 3.05 16.78 -1.52
N HIS A 127 3.94 16.23 -0.68
CA HIS A 127 4.98 16.98 0.05
C HIS A 127 6.38 16.63 -0.43
N LEU A 128 7.33 17.54 -0.23
CA LEU A 128 8.74 17.25 -0.44
C LEU A 128 9.27 16.30 0.66
N PRO A 129 10.23 15.41 0.36
CA PRO A 129 10.89 15.24 -0.95
C PRO A 129 10.11 14.38 -1.94
N TRP A 130 9.07 13.66 -1.48
CA TRP A 130 8.38 12.63 -2.26
C TRP A 130 7.73 13.15 -3.54
N ARG A 131 7.19 14.36 -3.51
CA ARG A 131 6.64 15.03 -4.70
C ARG A 131 7.66 15.10 -5.85
N ALA A 132 8.94 15.35 -5.53
CA ALA A 132 10.01 15.44 -6.53
C ALA A 132 10.48 14.07 -7.03
N LEU A 133 10.26 13.00 -6.26
CA LEU A 133 10.60 11.62 -6.63
C LEU A 133 9.53 10.95 -7.51
N GLY A 134 8.40 11.62 -7.70
CA GLY A 134 7.34 11.24 -8.63
C GLY A 134 6.24 10.39 -8.00
N VAL A 135 5.07 10.47 -8.64
CA VAL A 135 3.88 9.68 -8.31
C VAL A 135 3.59 8.67 -9.42
N ALA A 136 3.05 7.53 -9.05
CA ALA A 136 2.63 6.50 -10.01
C ALA A 136 1.26 5.94 -9.59
N PRO A 137 0.37 5.64 -10.57
CA PRO A 137 -0.82 4.85 -10.28
C PRO A 137 -0.40 3.46 -9.79
N ARG A 138 -1.12 2.91 -8.80
CA ARG A 138 -0.76 1.63 -8.17
C ARG A 138 -1.08 0.43 -9.05
N ILE A 139 -2.25 0.48 -9.67
CA ILE A 139 -2.77 -0.59 -10.51
C ILE A 139 -3.28 0.03 -11.79
N THR A 140 -2.94 -0.60 -12.92
CA THR A 140 -3.51 -0.23 -14.21
C THR A 140 -5.00 -0.57 -14.19
N PRO A 141 -5.90 0.34 -14.61
CA PRO A 141 -7.32 0.04 -14.81
C PRO A 141 -7.54 -1.35 -15.44
N GLY A 142 -8.35 -2.20 -14.81
CA GLY A 142 -8.65 -3.55 -15.31
C GLY A 142 -7.62 -4.65 -14.99
N GLN A 143 -6.58 -4.37 -14.19
CA GLN A 143 -5.57 -5.36 -13.78
C GLN A 143 -5.51 -5.55 -12.26
N MET A 144 -6.64 -5.84 -11.63
CA MET A 144 -6.63 -6.26 -10.22
C MET A 144 -6.04 -7.67 -10.13
N PRO A 145 -5.03 -7.92 -9.28
CA PRO A 145 -4.57 -9.27 -9.01
C PRO A 145 -5.70 -10.07 -8.35
N GLU A 146 -5.87 -11.31 -8.79
CA GLU A 146 -6.86 -12.22 -8.22
C GLU A 146 -6.62 -12.42 -6.71
N GLY A 147 -7.70 -12.45 -5.93
CA GLY A 147 -7.66 -12.74 -4.49
C GLY A 147 -7.30 -11.56 -3.58
N LEU A 148 -7.24 -10.32 -4.09
CA LEU A 148 -7.10 -9.12 -3.27
C LEU A 148 -8.47 -8.69 -2.72
N LEU A 149 -8.59 -8.60 -1.40
CA LEU A 149 -9.84 -8.27 -0.71
C LEU A 149 -9.86 -6.80 -0.28
N VAL A 150 -11.04 -6.28 0.09
CA VAL A 150 -11.19 -4.91 0.62
C VAL A 150 -11.66 -4.99 2.06
N HIS A 151 -10.96 -4.33 2.97
CA HIS A 151 -11.37 -4.28 4.37
C HIS A 151 -12.59 -3.35 4.54
N ARG A 152 -13.45 -3.68 5.50
CA ARG A 152 -14.66 -2.91 5.82
C ARG A 152 -14.39 -1.42 6.08
N SER A 153 -13.24 -1.07 6.64
CA SER A 153 -12.86 0.32 6.94
C SER A 153 -12.82 1.22 5.71
N VAL A 154 -12.56 0.68 4.51
CA VAL A 154 -12.63 1.45 3.25
C VAL A 154 -14.06 1.94 3.00
N ILE A 155 -15.03 1.04 3.23
CA ILE A 155 -16.45 1.31 3.00
C ILE A 155 -17.01 2.23 4.09
N ASP A 156 -16.61 2.03 5.34
CA ASP A 156 -17.01 2.92 6.42
C ASP A 156 -16.49 4.34 6.17
N ARG A 157 -15.21 4.47 5.78
CA ARG A 157 -14.63 5.77 5.41
C ARG A 157 -15.31 6.40 4.19
N TRP A 158 -15.76 5.61 3.23
CA TRP A 158 -16.53 6.08 2.08
C TRP A 158 -17.90 6.65 2.48
N ARG A 159 -18.52 6.07 3.51
CA ARG A 159 -19.85 6.44 4.02
C ARG A 159 -19.82 7.70 4.89
N GLU A 160 -18.66 8.07 5.43
CA GLU A 160 -18.48 9.37 6.08
C GLU A 160 -18.86 10.52 5.13
N GLU A 161 -19.51 11.56 5.66
CA GLU A 161 -19.89 12.74 4.89
C GLU A 161 -18.65 13.44 4.31
N ALA A 162 -17.63 13.60 5.15
CA ALA A 162 -16.35 14.17 4.79
C ALA A 162 -15.25 13.64 5.71
N VAL A 163 -14.04 13.50 5.18
CA VAL A 163 -12.86 13.08 5.94
C VAL A 163 -11.68 13.98 5.64
N VAL A 164 -10.74 14.07 6.58
CA VAL A 164 -9.47 14.77 6.38
C VAL A 164 -8.52 13.84 5.61
N HIS A 165 -8.09 14.30 4.44
CA HIS A 165 -7.27 13.50 3.52
C HIS A 165 -5.76 13.67 3.73
N ASP A 166 -5.37 14.76 4.38
CA ASP A 166 -3.99 15.15 4.70
C ASP A 166 -4.08 16.19 5.83
N PRO A 167 -3.10 16.28 6.75
CA PRO A 167 -3.09 17.32 7.76
C PRO A 167 -3.25 18.71 7.15
N ASP A 168 -3.94 19.59 7.86
CA ASP A 168 -4.20 20.99 7.47
C ASP A 168 -5.05 21.19 6.20
N GLN A 169 -5.64 20.13 5.62
CA GLN A 169 -6.59 20.22 4.51
C GLN A 169 -8.05 20.19 4.99
N PRO A 170 -8.96 20.89 4.30
CA PRO A 170 -10.39 20.80 4.62
C PRO A 170 -10.91 19.38 4.35
N ALA A 171 -11.83 18.93 5.21
CA ALA A 171 -12.48 17.65 5.06
C ALA A 171 -13.29 17.59 3.74
N GLN A 172 -13.18 16.48 3.03
CA GLN A 172 -13.84 16.24 1.74
C GLN A 172 -14.30 14.79 1.65
N ALA A 173 -15.29 14.52 0.81
CA ALA A 173 -15.78 13.15 0.58
C ALA A 173 -14.64 12.20 0.18
N TYR A 174 -14.63 10.99 0.74
CA TYR A 174 -13.62 9.98 0.43
C TYR A 174 -13.98 9.19 -0.83
N ARG A 175 -13.37 9.55 -1.98
CA ARG A 175 -13.59 8.89 -3.28
C ARG A 175 -12.25 8.61 -3.96
N PRO A 176 -11.49 7.59 -3.51
CA PRO A 176 -10.16 7.33 -4.07
C PRO A 176 -10.25 6.80 -5.51
N ASP A 177 -9.51 7.44 -6.42
CA ASP A 177 -9.50 7.10 -7.86
C ASP A 177 -9.20 5.61 -8.10
N ASN A 178 -8.27 5.06 -7.32
CA ASN A 178 -7.85 3.67 -7.43
C ASN A 178 -9.02 2.71 -7.12
N LEU A 179 -9.88 3.03 -6.14
CA LEU A 179 -11.03 2.20 -5.79
C LEU A 179 -12.09 2.16 -6.88
N ALA A 180 -12.34 3.29 -7.56
CA ALA A 180 -13.22 3.30 -8.72
C ALA A 180 -12.72 2.37 -9.84
N LEU A 181 -11.39 2.27 -10.01
CA LEU A 181 -10.75 1.34 -10.95
C LEU A 181 -10.78 -0.11 -10.47
N TYR A 182 -10.62 -0.36 -9.16
CA TYR A 182 -10.71 -1.70 -8.57
C TYR A 182 -12.11 -2.30 -8.70
N LEU A 183 -13.12 -1.46 -8.53
CA LEU A 183 -14.51 -1.86 -8.46
C LEU A 183 -15.24 -1.71 -9.79
N ASP A 184 -14.59 -1.19 -10.82
CA ASP A 184 -15.23 -0.83 -12.09
C ASP A 184 -16.55 -0.05 -11.90
N LEU A 185 -16.56 0.89 -10.92
CA LEU A 185 -17.75 1.70 -10.63
C LEU A 185 -18.14 2.59 -11.83
N ALA A 186 -17.22 2.79 -12.77
CA ALA A 186 -17.46 3.46 -14.04
C ALA A 186 -18.34 2.63 -15.01
N SER A 187 -18.37 1.30 -14.88
CA SER A 187 -19.21 0.40 -15.68
C SER A 187 -20.49 -0.05 -14.95
N GLY A 188 -20.66 0.31 -13.67
CA GLY A 188 -21.91 0.15 -12.92
C GLY A 188 -21.92 -0.95 -11.86
N ALA A 189 -20.76 -1.52 -11.48
CA ALA A 189 -20.71 -2.43 -10.34
C ALA A 189 -21.12 -1.73 -9.03
N ALA A 190 -21.76 -2.46 -8.12
CA ALA A 190 -22.20 -1.90 -6.84
C ALA A 190 -21.17 -2.19 -5.74
N LEU A 191 -21.03 -1.26 -4.79
CA LEU A 191 -20.26 -1.47 -3.55
C LEU A 191 -20.73 -2.70 -2.75
N ALA A 192 -21.93 -3.23 -3.04
CA ALA A 192 -22.51 -4.41 -2.40
C ALA A 192 -21.91 -5.74 -2.89
N ASP A 193 -21.24 -5.74 -4.04
CA ASP A 193 -20.68 -6.95 -4.67
C ASP A 193 -19.24 -7.24 -4.21
N ILE A 194 -18.71 -6.45 -3.27
CA ILE A 194 -17.35 -6.57 -2.76
C ILE A 194 -17.34 -7.59 -1.63
N GLU A 195 -16.45 -8.57 -1.73
CA GLU A 195 -16.08 -9.38 -0.59
C GLU A 195 -15.35 -8.49 0.43
N ILE A 196 -16.11 -8.09 1.45
CA ILE A 196 -15.63 -7.29 2.57
C ILE A 196 -15.20 -8.25 3.67
N VAL A 197 -13.96 -8.09 4.13
CA VAL A 197 -13.40 -8.78 5.29
C VAL A 197 -13.15 -7.84 6.46
#